data_AF-A0A7V2UUU3-F1
#
_entry.id   AF-A0A7V2UUU3-F1
#
_cell.length_a   1.000
_cell.length_b   1.000
_cell.length_c   1.000
_cell.angle_alpha   90.00
_cell.angle_beta   90.00
_cell.angle_gamma   90.00
#
_symmetry.space_group_name_H-M   'P 1'
#
loop_
_entity.id
_entity.type
_entity.pdbx_description
1 polymer ?
#
loop_
_entity_poly.entity_id
_entity_poly.type
_entity_poly.pdbx_seq_one_letter_code
_entity_poly.pdbx_strand_id
1 'polypeptide(L)'
;MRRALLFGPVIFERRRQLGWTQDALGRKVRVRGKPLSKGYLSGIENGKTAPPADPVVLKLAAALGLPRERLLLIAHLDKLPPELFEAYPALRALRDQVVASREPTAQAGA
;
A
#
# COMPACT_ATOMS: atom_id res chain seq x y z
N MET A 1 11.43 5.76 15.29
CA MET A 1 10.48 4.62 15.18
C MET A 1 10.22 4.33 13.71
N ARG A 2 10.38 3.09 13.23
CA ARG A 2 9.90 2.71 11.88
C ARG A 2 8.40 2.47 11.96
N ARG A 3 7.60 3.18 11.16
CA ARG A 3 6.15 2.93 11.07
C ARG A 3 5.93 1.59 10.35
N ALA A 4 5.55 0.56 11.09
CA ALA A 4 5.43 -0.81 10.60
C ALA A 4 4.37 -1.00 9.49
N LEU A 5 3.39 -0.10 9.40
CA LEU A 5 2.31 -0.14 8.40
C LEU A 5 2.63 0.63 7.10
N LEU A 6 3.86 1.13 6.93
CA LEU A 6 4.28 1.76 5.69
C LEU A 6 4.65 0.73 4.61
N PHE A 7 4.74 1.18 3.37
CA PHE A 7 4.90 0.32 2.22
C PHE A 7 6.14 -0.57 2.32
N GLY A 8 7.31 0.03 2.60
CA GLY A 8 8.59 -0.68 2.71
C GLY A 8 8.56 -1.84 3.72
N PRO A 9 8.22 -1.58 5.00
CA PRO A 9 8.07 -2.63 6.02
C PRO A 9 7.10 -3.75 5.65
N VAL A 10 5.94 -3.42 5.06
CA VAL A 10 4.96 -4.43 4.62
C VAL A 10 5.55 -5.37 3.55
N ILE A 11 6.27 -4.82 2.58
CA ILE A 11 6.98 -5.63 1.56
C ILE A 11 8.05 -6.51 2.21
N PHE A 12 8.85 -5.94 3.12
CA PHE A 12 9.93 -6.64 3.81
C PHE A 12 9.40 -7.82 4.63
N GLU A 13 8.41 -7.59 5.47
CA GLU A 13 7.83 -8.61 6.35
C GLU A 13 7.21 -9.73 5.54
N ARG A 14 6.38 -9.38 4.55
CA ARG A 14 5.72 -10.39 3.73
C ARG A 14 6.71 -11.22 2.92
N ARG A 15 7.73 -10.57 2.34
CA ARG A 15 8.81 -11.28 1.63
C ARG A 15 9.53 -12.28 2.55
N ARG A 16 9.82 -11.88 3.80
CA ARG A 16 10.49 -12.76 4.78
C ARG A 16 9.61 -13.92 5.23
N GLN A 17 8.32 -13.70 5.43
CA GLN A 17 7.36 -14.79 5.72
C GLN A 17 7.32 -15.84 4.61
N LEU A 18 7.53 -15.42 3.36
CA LEU A 18 7.63 -16.31 2.20
C LEU A 18 9.02 -16.95 2.04
N GLY A 19 9.99 -16.64 2.92
CA GLY A 19 11.36 -17.15 2.84
C GLY A 19 12.16 -16.62 1.65
N TRP A 20 11.74 -15.51 1.03
CA TRP A 20 12.37 -15.01 -0.19
C TRP A 20 13.48 -14.00 0.09
N THR A 21 14.55 -14.07 -0.71
CA THR A 21 15.53 -12.97 -0.80
C THR A 21 14.95 -11.81 -1.63
N GLN A 22 15.52 -10.62 -1.51
CA GLN A 22 15.16 -9.48 -2.39
C GLN A 22 15.34 -9.85 -3.86
N ASP A 23 16.41 -10.59 -4.18
CA ASP A 23 16.68 -11.12 -5.53
C ASP A 23 15.56 -12.04 -6.03
N ALA A 24 15.07 -12.93 -5.17
CA ALA A 24 13.97 -13.84 -5.51
C ALA A 24 12.66 -13.09 -5.76
N LEU A 25 12.35 -12.08 -4.95
CA LEU A 25 11.19 -11.21 -5.19
C LEU A 25 11.37 -10.40 -6.49
N GLY A 26 12.56 -9.87 -6.74
CA GLY A 26 12.87 -9.09 -7.94
C GLY A 26 12.64 -9.88 -9.22
N ARG A 27 13.02 -11.16 -9.25
CA ARG A 27 12.75 -12.06 -10.37
C ARG A 27 11.26 -12.33 -10.62
N LYS A 28 10.42 -12.26 -9.58
CA LYS A 28 8.96 -12.46 -9.70
C LYS A 28 8.23 -11.23 -10.23
N VAL A 29 8.82 -10.04 -10.11
CA VAL A 29 8.20 -8.78 -10.54
C VAL A 29 8.94 -8.20 -11.75
N ARG A 30 8.27 -8.17 -12.90
CA ARG A 30 8.83 -7.62 -14.15
C ARG A 30 8.23 -6.26 -14.50
N VAL A 31 9.08 -5.29 -14.81
CA VAL A 31 8.72 -3.96 -15.31
C VAL A 31 9.40 -3.76 -16.66
N ARG A 32 8.62 -3.50 -17.71
CA ARG A 32 9.12 -3.36 -19.10
C ARG A 32 10.04 -4.53 -19.51
N GLY A 33 9.62 -5.77 -19.22
CA GLY A 33 10.37 -7.00 -19.52
C GLY A 33 11.52 -7.34 -18.55
N LYS A 34 11.97 -6.40 -17.72
CA LYS A 34 13.12 -6.59 -16.82
C LYS A 34 12.69 -6.89 -15.37
N PRO A 35 13.38 -7.79 -14.64
CA PRO A 35 13.20 -7.95 -13.20
C PRO A 35 13.46 -6.65 -12.43
N LEU A 36 12.83 -6.49 -11.28
CA LEU A 36 13.26 -5.45 -10.34
C LEU A 36 14.65 -5.79 -9.78
N SER A 37 15.51 -4.78 -9.65
CA SER A 37 16.84 -4.98 -9.09
C SER A 37 16.79 -5.14 -7.57
N LYS A 38 17.76 -5.86 -7.01
CA LYS A 38 17.96 -6.00 -5.56
C LYS A 38 18.09 -4.64 -4.87
N GLY A 39 18.89 -3.74 -5.46
CA GLY A 39 19.12 -2.40 -4.92
C GLY A 39 17.81 -1.59 -4.84
N TYR A 40 16.97 -1.69 -5.86
CA TYR A 40 15.66 -1.02 -5.87
C TYR A 40 14.72 -1.57 -4.79
N LEU A 41 14.62 -2.90 -4.66
CA LEU A 41 13.82 -3.53 -3.61
C LEU A 41 14.34 -3.19 -2.21
N SER A 42 15.66 -3.14 -2.03
CA SER A 42 16.26 -2.69 -0.76
C SER A 42 15.97 -1.22 -0.47
N GLY A 43 15.93 -0.36 -1.49
CA GLY A 43 15.55 1.04 -1.37
C GLY A 43 14.12 1.20 -0.88
N ILE A 44 13.19 0.46 -1.50
CA ILE A 44 11.78 0.38 -1.12
C ILE A 44 11.62 -0.10 0.33
N GLU A 45 12.19 -1.26 0.67
CA GLU A 45 12.00 -1.91 1.98
C GLU A 45 12.51 -1.07 3.16
N ASN A 46 13.50 -0.21 2.91
CA ASN A 46 14.08 0.66 3.92
C ASN A 46 13.56 2.10 3.88
N GLY A 47 12.58 2.41 3.02
CA GLY A 47 12.04 3.76 2.86
C GLY A 47 13.01 4.77 2.24
N LYS A 48 14.13 4.31 1.66
CA LYS A 48 15.05 5.18 0.87
C LYS A 48 14.48 5.51 -0.50
N THR A 49 13.51 4.72 -0.95
CA THR A 49 12.79 4.92 -2.21
C THR A 49 11.31 4.96 -1.88
N ALA A 50 10.63 6.02 -2.33
CA ALA A 50 9.18 6.13 -2.20
C ALA A 50 8.48 4.92 -2.86
N PRO A 51 7.25 4.59 -2.43
CA PRO A 51 6.51 3.52 -3.08
C PRO A 51 6.43 3.74 -4.59
N PRO A 52 6.54 2.68 -5.41
CA PRO A 52 6.59 2.81 -6.86
C PRO A 52 5.24 3.25 -7.44
N ALA A 53 5.16 3.34 -8.77
CA ALA A 53 3.90 3.56 -9.47
C ALA A 53 2.97 2.34 -9.35
N ASP A 54 1.66 2.59 -9.42
CA ASP A 54 0.60 1.60 -9.17
C ASP A 54 0.75 0.30 -9.97
N PRO A 55 1.15 0.30 -11.27
CA PRO A 55 1.37 -0.96 -11.99
C PRO A 55 2.46 -1.84 -11.37
N VAL A 56 3.46 -1.26 -10.71
CA VAL A 56 4.52 -1.98 -10.01
C VAL A 56 4.02 -2.44 -8.63
N VAL A 57 3.26 -1.59 -7.93
CA VAL A 57 2.61 -1.95 -6.64
C VAL A 57 1.70 -3.17 -6.83
N LEU A 58 0.88 -3.18 -7.87
CA LEU A 58 -0.03 -4.29 -8.17
C LEU A 58 0.72 -5.60 -8.49
N LYS A 59 1.86 -5.51 -9.16
CA LYS A 59 2.70 -6.69 -9.42
C LYS A 59 3.38 -7.19 -8.15
N LEU A 60 3.81 -6.30 -7.26
CA LEU A 60 4.31 -6.67 -5.93
C LEU A 60 3.20 -7.34 -5.10
N ALA A 61 1.98 -6.80 -5.12
CA ALA A 61 0.83 -7.41 -4.44
C ALA A 61 0.58 -8.84 -4.92
N ALA A 62 0.51 -9.03 -6.26
CA ALA A 62 0.33 -10.34 -6.86
C ALA A 62 1.47 -11.31 -6.50
N ALA A 63 2.73 -10.87 -6.61
CA ALA A 63 3.88 -11.70 -6.29
C ALA A 63 3.93 -12.12 -4.80
N LEU A 64 3.52 -11.23 -3.89
CA LEU A 64 3.54 -11.45 -2.44
C LEU A 64 2.25 -12.07 -1.89
N GLY A 65 1.23 -12.28 -2.73
CA GLY A 65 -0.09 -12.75 -2.30
C GLY A 65 -0.77 -11.80 -1.32
N LEU A 66 -0.63 -10.48 -1.55
CA LEU A 66 -1.28 -9.44 -0.75
C LEU A 66 -2.53 -8.92 -1.48
N PRO A 67 -3.59 -8.49 -0.75
CA PRO A 67 -4.74 -7.83 -1.36
C PRO A 67 -4.30 -6.56 -2.12
N ARG A 68 -4.74 -6.45 -3.37
CA ARG A 68 -4.31 -5.38 -4.30
C ARG A 68 -4.66 -4.01 -3.75
N GLU A 69 -5.91 -3.86 -3.31
CA GLU A 69 -6.51 -2.63 -2.81
C GLU A 69 -5.79 -2.18 -1.54
N ARG A 70 -5.45 -3.12 -0.66
CA ARG A 70 -4.74 -2.83 0.58
C ARG A 70 -3.32 -2.32 0.31
N LEU A 71 -2.58 -2.97 -0.59
CA LEU A 71 -1.21 -2.55 -0.87
C LEU A 71 -1.16 -1.21 -1.63
N LEU A 72 -2.12 -0.95 -2.51
CA LEU A 72 -2.28 0.37 -3.14
C LEU A 72 -2.58 1.45 -2.10
N LEU A 73 -3.54 1.20 -1.20
CA LEU A 73 -3.88 2.16 -0.15
C LEU A 73 -2.65 2.51 0.70
N ILE A 74 -1.88 1.51 1.12
CA ILE A 74 -0.63 1.72 1.88
C ILE A 74 0.39 2.53 1.06
N ALA A 75 0.56 2.22 -0.23
CA ALA A 75 1.47 2.94 -1.11
C ALA A 75 1.10 4.43 -1.29
N HIS A 76 -0.19 4.76 -1.32
CA HIS A 76 -0.64 6.15 -1.40
C HIS A 76 -0.52 6.87 -0.06
N LEU A 77 -0.91 6.21 1.05
CA LEU A 77 -0.77 6.79 2.39
C LEU A 77 0.69 7.11 2.73
N ASP A 78 1.63 6.25 2.34
CA ASP A 78 3.07 6.45 2.56
C ASP A 78 3.66 7.60 1.71
N LYS A 79 2.95 8.07 0.68
CA LYS A 79 3.34 9.26 -0.12
C LYS A 79 2.68 10.54 0.37
N LEU A 80 1.77 10.48 1.34
CA LEU A 80 1.12 11.68 1.85
C LEU A 80 2.14 12.56 2.58
N PRO A 81 2.02 13.89 2.46
CA PRO A 81 2.64 14.81 3.40
C PRO A 81 2.30 14.41 4.84
N PRO A 82 3.23 14.53 5.81
CA PRO A 82 3.01 14.13 7.19
C PRO A 82 1.72 14.71 7.78
N GLU A 83 1.42 15.97 7.49
CA GLU A 83 0.25 16.69 7.99
C GLU A 83 -1.05 16.03 7.52
N LEU A 84 -1.09 15.56 6.27
CA LEU A 84 -2.24 14.85 5.72
C LEU A 84 -2.34 13.42 6.23
N PHE A 85 -1.20 12.76 6.46
CA PHE A 85 -1.18 11.42 7.05
C PHE A 85 -1.75 11.44 8.48
N GLU A 86 -1.33 12.40 9.31
CA GLU A 86 -1.86 12.55 10.68
C GLU A 86 -3.35 12.89 10.69
N ALA A 87 -3.84 13.62 9.68
CA ALA A 87 -5.25 13.94 9.52
C ALA A 87 -6.11 12.78 8.98
N TYR A 88 -5.52 11.67 8.51
CA TYR A 88 -6.26 10.57 7.88
C TYR A 88 -7.38 9.97 8.77
N PRO A 89 -7.19 9.74 10.08
CA PRO A 89 -8.27 9.28 10.96
C PRO A 89 -9.46 10.25 11.00
N ALA A 90 -9.18 11.56 11.02
CA ALA A 90 -10.22 12.60 10.99
C ALA A 90 -10.96 12.62 9.65
N LEU A 91 -10.24 12.46 8.52
CA LEU A 91 -10.85 12.35 7.20
C LEU A 91 -11.78 11.14 7.11
N ARG A 92 -11.39 10.00 7.69
CA ARG A 92 -12.22 8.79 7.74
C ARG A 92 -13.52 9.04 8.51
N ALA A 93 -13.44 9.68 9.68
CA ALA A 93 -14.60 10.05 10.48
C ALA A 93 -15.54 11.01 9.72
N LEU A 94 -14.99 12.03 9.05
CA LEU A 94 -15.77 12.97 8.24
C LEU A 94 -16.50 12.26 7.10
N ARG A 95 -15.83 11.36 6.38
CA ARG A 95 -16.46 10.54 5.34
C ARG A 95 -17.65 9.76 5.89
N ASP A 96 -17.47 9.10 7.03
CA ASP A 96 -18.52 8.27 7.64
C ASP A 96 -19.74 9.13 8.05
N GLN A 97 -19.52 10.34 8.56
CA GLN A 97 -20.58 11.32 8.84
C GLN A 97 -21.33 11.77 7.57
N VAL A 98 -20.61 12.03 6.48
CA VAL A 98 -21.22 12.45 5.20
C VAL A 98 -21.99 11.32 4.52
N VAL A 99 -21.53 10.07 4.65
CA VAL A 99 -22.26 8.91 4.14
C VAL A 99 -23.54 8.70 4.94
N ALA A 100 -23.44 8.75 6.28
CA ALA A 100 -24.60 8.61 7.17
C ALA A 100 -25.66 9.70 6.96
N SER A 101 -25.26 10.93 6.61
CA SER A 101 -26.20 12.03 6.34
C SER A 101 -26.83 12.00 4.94
N ARG A 102 -26.37 11.10 4.06
CA ARG A 102 -26.87 10.94 2.68
C ARG A 102 -27.82 9.76 2.48
N GLU A 103 -28.00 8.87 3.47
CA GLU A 103 -29.03 7.84 3.38
C GLU A 103 -30.41 8.47 3.61
N PRO A 104 -31.31 8.52 2.61
CA PRO A 104 -32.68 8.93 2.84
C PRO A 104 -33.41 7.83 3.60
N THR A 105 -34.27 8.25 4.52
CA THR A 105 -35.33 7.49 5.17
C THR A 105 -36.11 6.65 4.14
N ALA A 106 -35.62 5.45 3.81
CA ALA A 106 -36.34 4.48 2.99
C ALA A 106 -37.40 3.78 3.84
N GLN A 107 -38.28 4.56 4.46
CA GLN A 107 -39.48 4.13 5.19
C GLN A 107 -40.36 5.36 5.44
N ALA A 108 -41.04 5.81 4.38
CA ALA A 108 -42.23 6.66 4.48
C ALA A 108 -43.07 6.43 3.21
N GLY A 109 -43.87 5.38 3.24
CA GLY A 109 -44.78 5.00 2.16
C GLY A 109 -45.69 3.89 2.68
N ALA A 110 -46.66 4.29 3.51
CA ALA A 110 -47.82 3.52 3.90
C ALA A 110 -48.86 3.52 2.77
#